data_AF-A0A6I3C2C0-F1
#
_entry.id   AF-A0A6I3C2C0-F1
#
_cell.length_a   1.000
_cell.length_b   1.000
_cell.length_c   1.000
_cell.angle_alpha   90.00
_cell.angle_beta   90.00
_cell.angle_gamma   90.00
#
_symmetry.space_group_name_H-M   'P 1'
#
loop_
_entity.id
_entity.type
_entity.pdbx_description
1 polymer ?
#
loop_
_entity_poly.entity_id
_entity_poly.type
_entity_poly.pdbx_seq_one_letter_code
_entity_poly.pdbx_strand_id
1 'polypeptide(L)'
;MAPMSSATPPTPEAVMGLLRGVIDPELGSDIVELGMAKGATVAPDGGVRVRISLTTAGCPLRAQIQKDVKARVASLPGVTSVGIDWGELTQDEKAAAMAKARWNKAESAPETQIPPTAKVIMIASGKGGVGKSSISVNVAAGLAARGYTVGVLDADIWGYSVPRMLGVTGRLGGDPATKKISPLERRIEPSAAGPGGTLRV
;
A
#
# COMPACT_ATOMS: atom_id res chain seq x y z
N MET A 1 23.91 -7.91 -50.91
CA MET A 1 23.12 -8.12 -49.67
C MET A 1 24.08 -7.98 -48.51
N ALA A 2 24.09 -6.83 -47.82
CA ALA A 2 25.00 -6.58 -46.71
C ALA A 2 24.58 -7.42 -45.49
N PRO A 3 25.51 -7.99 -44.71
CA PRO A 3 25.15 -8.72 -43.49
C PRO A 3 24.50 -7.75 -42.49
N MET A 4 23.30 -8.08 -42.02
CA MET A 4 22.66 -7.35 -40.94
C MET A 4 23.55 -7.42 -39.70
N SER A 5 23.92 -6.24 -39.20
CA SER A 5 24.75 -6.06 -38.01
C SER A 5 24.18 -6.86 -36.83
N SER A 6 24.91 -7.87 -36.35
CA SER A 6 24.55 -8.62 -35.15
C SER A 6 24.83 -7.74 -33.93
N ALA A 7 23.84 -6.95 -33.53
CA ALA A 7 23.90 -6.19 -32.29
C ALA A 7 24.15 -7.16 -31.12
N THR A 8 25.12 -6.84 -30.27
CA THR A 8 25.46 -7.63 -29.08
C THR A 8 24.20 -7.83 -28.21
N PRO A 9 23.89 -9.07 -27.79
CA PRO A 9 22.73 -9.32 -26.95
C PRO A 9 22.85 -8.58 -25.61
N PRO A 10 21.74 -8.11 -25.02
CA PRO A 10 21.77 -7.36 -23.78
C PRO A 10 22.21 -8.25 -22.61
N THR A 11 22.75 -7.65 -21.55
CA THR A 11 23.07 -8.39 -20.33
C THR A 11 21.80 -8.68 -19.52
N PRO A 12 21.78 -9.77 -18.72
CA PRO A 12 20.69 -10.03 -17.77
C PRO A 12 20.40 -8.84 -16.85
N GLU A 13 21.44 -8.13 -16.41
CA GLU A 13 21.32 -6.95 -15.55
C GLU A 13 20.65 -5.79 -16.28
N ALA A 14 20.95 -5.59 -17.56
CA ALA A 14 20.28 -4.57 -18.38
C ALA A 14 18.79 -4.88 -18.55
N VAL A 15 18.46 -6.15 -18.76
CA VAL A 15 17.05 -6.60 -18.81
C VAL A 15 16.37 -6.35 -17.47
N MET A 16 16.95 -6.80 -16.35
CA MET A 16 16.38 -6.60 -15.02
C MET A 16 16.26 -5.12 -14.63
N GLY A 17 17.23 -4.28 -15.02
CA GLY A 17 17.18 -2.84 -14.83
C GLY A 17 15.99 -2.20 -15.56
N LEU A 18 15.72 -2.64 -16.80
CA LEU A 18 14.61 -2.14 -17.59
C LEU A 18 13.24 -2.57 -17.03
N LEU A 19 13.17 -3.77 -16.42
CA LEU A 19 11.95 -4.29 -15.80
C LEU A 19 11.51 -3.49 -14.57
N ARG A 20 12.38 -2.67 -13.96
CA ARG A 20 11.98 -1.71 -12.91
C ARG A 20 10.97 -0.65 -13.41
N GLY A 21 10.82 -0.50 -14.71
CA GLY A 21 9.78 0.35 -15.29
C GLY A 21 8.40 -0.32 -15.43
N VAL A 22 8.28 -1.61 -15.09
CA VAL A 22 7.00 -2.34 -15.14
C VAL A 22 6.37 -2.30 -13.76
N ILE A 23 5.20 -1.69 -13.67
CA ILE A 23 4.46 -1.52 -12.42
C ILE A 23 3.43 -2.62 -12.30
N ASP A 24 3.37 -3.25 -11.12
CA ASP A 24 2.25 -4.13 -10.80
C ASP A 24 0.99 -3.28 -10.58
N PRO A 25 -0.08 -3.48 -11.37
CA PRO A 25 -1.28 -2.62 -11.31
C PRO A 25 -2.11 -2.81 -10.02
N GLU A 26 -1.91 -3.90 -9.27
CA GLU A 26 -2.61 -4.14 -8.01
C GLU A 26 -1.89 -3.44 -6.84
N LEU A 27 -0.57 -3.55 -6.81
CA LEU A 27 0.29 -3.06 -5.73
C LEU A 27 0.79 -1.64 -5.97
N GLY A 28 0.86 -1.19 -7.23
CA GLY A 28 1.30 0.14 -7.62
C GLY A 28 2.81 0.38 -7.40
N SER A 29 3.62 -0.68 -7.41
CA SER A 29 5.08 -0.63 -7.27
C SER A 29 5.74 -1.51 -8.33
N ASP A 30 7.05 -1.35 -8.55
CA ASP A 30 7.71 -2.07 -9.63
C ASP A 30 7.93 -3.56 -9.34
N ILE A 31 7.80 -4.39 -10.37
CA ILE A 31 7.82 -5.84 -10.24
C ILE A 31 9.19 -6.40 -9.80
N VAL A 32 10.28 -5.65 -9.98
CA VAL A 32 11.63 -6.09 -9.57
C VAL A 32 11.80 -5.84 -8.08
N GLU A 33 11.43 -4.65 -7.62
CA GLU A 33 11.46 -4.27 -6.23
C GLU A 33 10.55 -5.16 -5.38
N LEU A 34 9.35 -5.47 -5.88
CA LEU A 34 8.40 -6.38 -5.25
C LEU A 34 8.87 -7.85 -5.23
N GLY A 35 10.00 -8.18 -5.87
CA GLY A 35 10.52 -9.54 -5.93
C GLY A 35 9.70 -10.48 -6.83
N MET A 36 8.85 -9.92 -7.69
CA MET A 36 8.05 -10.64 -8.67
C MET A 36 8.90 -11.06 -9.88
N ALA A 37 9.81 -10.20 -10.32
CA ALA A 37 10.80 -10.56 -11.35
C ALA A 37 11.95 -11.36 -10.70
N LYS A 38 11.95 -12.68 -10.92
CA LYS A 38 12.91 -13.62 -10.31
C LYS A 38 14.25 -13.68 -11.04
N GLY A 39 14.33 -13.09 -12.24
CA GLY A 39 15.55 -13.04 -13.04
C GLY A 39 15.27 -13.08 -14.55
N ALA A 40 16.31 -12.81 -15.32
CA ALA A 40 16.32 -12.90 -16.77
C ALA A 40 17.50 -13.76 -17.24
N THR A 41 17.29 -14.50 -18.32
CA THR A 41 18.33 -15.25 -19.04
C THR A 41 18.36 -14.76 -20.48
N VAL A 42 19.55 -14.50 -21.00
CA VAL A 42 19.76 -14.05 -22.37
C VAL A 42 20.57 -15.08 -23.13
N ALA A 43 20.04 -15.58 -24.22
CA ALA A 43 20.71 -16.52 -25.10
C ALA A 43 21.66 -15.80 -26.07
N PRO A 44 22.70 -16.49 -26.58
CA PRO A 44 23.67 -15.89 -27.51
C PRO A 44 23.06 -15.36 -28.81
N ASP A 45 21.90 -15.88 -29.21
CA ASP A 45 21.14 -15.47 -30.39
C ASP A 45 20.19 -14.28 -30.13
N GLY A 46 20.25 -13.69 -28.93
CA GLY A 46 19.38 -12.56 -28.53
C GLY A 46 18.02 -12.96 -27.97
N GLY A 47 17.75 -14.27 -27.77
CA GLY A 47 16.53 -14.72 -27.12
C GLY A 47 16.53 -14.41 -25.62
N VAL A 48 15.53 -13.66 -25.14
CA VAL A 48 15.41 -13.29 -23.73
C VAL A 48 14.28 -14.07 -23.08
N ARG A 49 14.54 -14.72 -21.94
CA ARG A 49 13.52 -15.29 -21.07
C ARG A 49 13.52 -14.63 -19.70
N VAL A 50 12.36 -14.19 -19.26
CA VAL A 50 12.16 -13.55 -17.94
C VAL A 50 11.27 -14.42 -17.08
N ARG A 51 11.67 -14.68 -15.83
CA ARG A 51 10.83 -15.40 -14.87
C ARG A 51 10.06 -14.40 -14.01
N ILE A 52 8.73 -14.45 -14.07
CA ILE A 52 7.84 -13.54 -13.33
C ILE A 52 6.87 -14.36 -12.48
N SER A 53 6.91 -14.14 -11.17
CA SER A 53 5.95 -14.71 -10.21
C SER A 53 4.85 -13.70 -9.88
N LEU A 54 3.60 -14.10 -10.07
CA LEU A 54 2.42 -13.25 -9.79
C LEU A 54 1.87 -13.48 -8.38
N THR A 55 1.09 -12.51 -7.90
CA THR A 55 0.36 -12.58 -6.63
C THR A 55 -0.74 -13.64 -6.65
N THR A 56 -1.41 -13.85 -7.80
CA THR A 56 -2.51 -14.82 -7.96
C THR A 56 -2.61 -15.36 -9.40
N ALA A 57 -2.92 -16.65 -9.56
CA ALA A 57 -2.91 -17.41 -10.83
C ALA A 57 -3.88 -16.94 -11.93
N GLY A 58 -4.93 -16.18 -11.59
CA GLY A 58 -6.10 -15.97 -12.46
C GLY A 58 -6.35 -14.53 -12.92
N CYS A 59 -5.41 -13.61 -12.74
CA CYS A 59 -5.71 -12.18 -12.88
C CYS A 59 -5.63 -11.68 -14.34
N PRO A 60 -6.61 -10.89 -14.84
CA PRO A 60 -6.51 -10.21 -16.14
C PRO A 60 -5.27 -9.31 -16.26
N LEU A 61 -4.70 -8.92 -15.12
CA LEU A 61 -3.48 -8.11 -15.01
C LEU A 61 -2.22 -8.81 -15.55
N ARG A 62 -2.23 -10.16 -15.68
CA ARG A 62 -1.15 -10.91 -16.35
C ARG A 62 -0.93 -10.44 -17.78
N ALA A 63 -2.00 -10.14 -18.51
CA ALA A 63 -1.90 -9.68 -19.90
C ALA A 63 -1.24 -8.29 -20.00
N GLN A 64 -1.51 -7.41 -19.04
CA GLN A 64 -0.89 -6.08 -18.97
C GLN A 64 0.61 -6.19 -18.67
N ILE A 65 0.98 -6.93 -17.61
CA ILE A 65 2.39 -7.17 -17.26
C ILE A 65 3.11 -7.83 -18.44
N GLN A 66 2.49 -8.81 -19.10
CA GLN A 66 3.06 -9.45 -20.28
C GLN A 66 3.34 -8.47 -21.41
N LYS A 67 2.38 -7.59 -21.72
CA LYS A 67 2.50 -6.56 -22.76
C LYS A 67 3.64 -5.60 -22.42
N ASP A 68 3.68 -5.10 -21.19
CA ASP A 68 4.64 -4.09 -20.75
C ASP A 68 6.06 -4.66 -20.71
N VAL A 69 6.23 -5.89 -20.21
CA VAL A 69 7.51 -6.62 -20.22
C VAL A 69 7.98 -6.84 -21.65
N LYS A 70 7.13 -7.37 -22.53
CA LYS A 70 7.52 -7.62 -23.93
C LYS A 70 7.89 -6.33 -24.66
N ALA A 71 7.08 -5.28 -24.51
CA ALA A 71 7.34 -4.00 -25.17
C ALA A 71 8.67 -3.37 -24.74
N ARG A 72 8.98 -3.44 -23.44
CA ARG A 72 10.24 -2.91 -22.91
C ARG A 72 11.43 -3.77 -23.30
N VAL A 73 11.39 -5.08 -23.06
CA VAL A 73 12.54 -5.95 -23.35
C VAL A 73 12.83 -5.99 -24.85
N ALA A 74 11.81 -5.98 -25.71
CA ALA A 74 12.00 -5.94 -27.16
C ALA A 74 12.61 -4.62 -27.68
N SER A 75 12.62 -3.54 -26.89
CA SER A 75 13.28 -2.29 -27.29
C SER A 75 14.78 -2.30 -27.05
N LEU A 76 15.33 -3.31 -26.36
CA LEU A 76 16.76 -3.44 -26.16
C LEU A 76 17.46 -3.87 -27.46
N PRO A 77 18.57 -3.23 -27.84
CA PRO A 77 19.39 -3.69 -28.96
C PRO A 77 19.84 -5.14 -28.77
N GLY A 78 19.81 -5.93 -29.85
CA GLY A 78 20.25 -7.33 -29.82
C GLY A 78 19.21 -8.34 -29.34
N VAL A 79 17.99 -7.91 -29.00
CA VAL A 79 16.89 -8.83 -28.65
C VAL A 79 16.20 -9.35 -29.91
N THR A 80 16.10 -10.67 -30.03
CA THR A 80 15.44 -11.34 -31.17
C THR A 80 14.08 -11.94 -30.79
N SER A 81 13.90 -12.35 -29.53
CA SER A 81 12.62 -12.85 -29.01
C SER A 81 12.50 -12.63 -27.51
N VAL A 82 11.25 -12.57 -27.02
CA VAL A 82 10.95 -12.39 -25.58
C VAL A 82 9.94 -13.44 -25.10
N GLY A 83 10.40 -14.32 -24.22
CA GLY A 83 9.60 -15.30 -23.49
C GLY A 83 9.41 -14.90 -22.02
N ILE A 84 8.26 -15.27 -21.45
CA ILE A 84 7.98 -15.08 -20.02
C ILE A 84 7.60 -16.41 -19.41
N ASP A 85 8.37 -16.84 -18.42
CA ASP A 85 8.11 -18.01 -17.60
C ASP A 85 7.32 -17.54 -16.36
N TRP A 86 6.10 -18.04 -16.24
CA TRP A 86 5.19 -17.63 -15.18
C TRP A 86 5.32 -18.54 -13.97
N GLY A 87 5.36 -17.93 -12.79
CA GLY A 87 5.24 -18.62 -11.52
C GLY A 87 4.23 -17.91 -10.61
N GLU A 88 4.13 -18.41 -9.40
CA GLU A 88 3.40 -17.76 -8.33
C GLU A 88 4.35 -17.41 -7.19
N LEU A 89 4.04 -16.35 -6.47
CA LEU A 89 4.71 -16.06 -5.21
C LEU A 89 4.25 -17.07 -4.15
N THR A 90 5.18 -17.50 -3.31
CA THR A 90 4.86 -18.21 -2.06
C THR A 90 4.14 -17.28 -1.08
N GLN A 91 3.54 -17.82 -0.01
CA GLN A 91 2.85 -16.99 0.99
C GLN A 91 3.78 -15.95 1.64
N ASP A 92 5.01 -16.35 1.98
CA ASP A 92 6.00 -15.45 2.58
C ASP A 92 6.43 -14.35 1.60
N GLU A 93 6.62 -14.69 0.34
CA GLU A 93 6.96 -13.71 -0.70
C GLU A 93 5.80 -12.75 -0.99
N LYS A 94 4.54 -13.23 -0.96
CA LYS A 94 3.36 -12.37 -1.04
C LYS A 94 3.32 -11.39 0.13
N ALA A 95 3.56 -11.87 1.35
CA ALA A 95 3.59 -11.03 2.53
C ALA A 95 4.69 -9.96 2.44
N ALA A 96 5.88 -10.33 1.97
CA ALA A 96 6.99 -9.40 1.75
C ALA A 96 6.69 -8.34 0.67
N ALA A 97 6.13 -8.76 -0.48
CA ALA A 97 5.72 -7.86 -1.55
C ALA A 97 4.66 -6.86 -1.06
N MET A 98 3.66 -7.34 -0.30
CA MET A 98 2.62 -6.50 0.29
C MET A 98 3.19 -5.51 1.31
N ALA A 99 4.14 -5.95 2.16
CA ALA A 99 4.79 -5.07 3.13
C ALA A 99 5.58 -3.96 2.42
N LYS A 100 6.27 -4.28 1.33
CA LYS A 100 7.05 -3.33 0.55
C LYS A 100 6.16 -2.35 -0.22
N ALA A 101 5.09 -2.83 -0.85
CA ALA A 101 4.09 -1.98 -1.49
C ALA A 101 3.45 -0.99 -0.49
N ARG A 102 3.16 -1.45 0.74
CA ARG A 102 2.67 -0.58 1.83
C ARG A 102 3.73 0.45 2.24
N TRP A 103 4.98 0.06 2.34
CA TRP A 103 6.09 0.97 2.65
C TRP A 103 6.23 2.06 1.59
N ASN A 104 6.27 1.68 0.31
CA ASN A 104 6.38 2.63 -0.81
C ASN A 104 5.20 3.61 -0.85
N LYS A 105 3.97 3.12 -0.59
CA LYS A 105 2.79 3.98 -0.45
C LYS A 105 2.84 4.86 0.79
N ALA A 106 3.50 4.45 1.86
CA ALA A 106 3.68 5.26 3.07
C ALA A 106 4.75 6.35 2.88
N GLU A 107 5.84 6.07 2.18
CA GLU A 107 6.85 7.09 1.83
C GLU A 107 6.30 8.17 0.87
N SER A 108 5.38 7.79 0.00
CA SER A 108 4.69 8.69 -0.92
C SER A 108 3.34 9.20 -0.37
N ALA A 109 2.97 8.82 0.86
CA ALA A 109 1.76 9.30 1.47
C ALA A 109 1.88 10.82 1.71
N PRO A 110 0.80 11.59 1.49
CA PRO A 110 0.77 12.97 1.94
C PRO A 110 1.18 13.00 3.41
N GLU A 111 2.04 13.93 3.79
CA GLU A 111 2.46 14.06 5.19
C GLU A 111 1.21 14.17 6.07
N THR A 112 0.89 13.14 6.86
CA THR A 112 -0.25 13.15 7.78
C THR A 112 0.27 13.23 9.21
N GLN A 113 -0.56 13.73 10.12
CA GLN A 113 -0.23 13.68 11.55
C GLN A 113 -0.36 12.27 12.15
N ILE A 114 -0.75 11.26 11.35
CA ILE A 114 -0.95 9.88 11.77
C ILE A 114 0.27 9.06 11.36
N PRO A 115 1.05 8.52 12.31
CA PRO A 115 2.21 7.68 11.99
C PRO A 115 1.80 6.42 11.18
N PRO A 116 2.62 5.94 10.23
CA PRO A 116 2.35 4.69 9.52
C PRO A 116 2.22 3.46 10.43
N THR A 117 2.77 3.53 11.64
CA THR A 117 2.70 2.49 12.67
C THR A 117 1.43 2.54 13.51
N ALA A 118 0.58 3.57 13.33
CA ALA A 118 -0.67 3.71 14.05
C ALA A 118 -1.58 2.50 13.81
N LYS A 119 -2.11 1.93 14.89
CA LYS A 119 -3.03 0.80 14.83
C LYS A 119 -4.44 1.33 14.56
N VAL A 120 -5.11 0.76 13.55
CA VAL A 120 -6.48 1.13 13.17
C VAL A 120 -7.44 0.05 13.67
N ILE A 121 -8.42 0.46 14.47
CA ILE A 121 -9.50 -0.40 14.95
C ILE A 121 -10.80 0.07 14.28
N MET A 122 -11.38 -0.76 13.43
CA MET A 122 -12.67 -0.48 12.79
C MET A 122 -13.80 -1.13 13.58
N ILE A 123 -14.81 -0.34 13.93
CA ILE A 123 -16.02 -0.79 14.62
C ILE A 123 -17.21 -0.47 13.71
N ALA A 124 -17.83 -1.50 13.15
CA ALA A 124 -18.90 -1.39 12.14
C ALA A 124 -20.14 -2.19 12.53
N SER A 125 -21.32 -1.76 12.05
CA SER A 125 -22.59 -2.50 12.16
C SER A 125 -23.51 -2.14 11.01
N GLY A 126 -24.25 -3.12 10.48
CA GLY A 126 -25.28 -2.91 9.47
C GLY A 126 -26.66 -2.51 10.02
N LYS A 127 -26.81 -2.37 11.34
CA LYS A 127 -28.07 -2.02 12.02
C LYS A 127 -27.87 -0.84 12.96
N GLY A 128 -28.86 0.06 13.03
CA GLY A 128 -28.92 1.15 14.01
C GLY A 128 -29.15 0.63 15.43
N GLY A 129 -28.62 1.33 16.43
CA GLY A 129 -28.91 1.06 17.85
C GLY A 129 -28.16 -0.10 18.51
N VAL A 130 -27.25 -0.78 17.81
CA VAL A 130 -26.49 -1.93 18.37
C VAL A 130 -25.34 -1.55 19.33
N GLY A 131 -25.18 -0.27 19.65
CA GLY A 131 -24.11 0.21 20.52
C GLY A 131 -22.75 0.44 19.84
N LYS A 132 -22.69 0.54 18.49
CA LYS A 132 -21.46 0.82 17.73
C LYS A 132 -20.67 2.00 18.31
N SER A 133 -21.32 3.16 18.43
CA SER A 133 -20.70 4.37 18.96
C SER A 133 -20.34 4.24 20.44
N SER A 134 -21.15 3.56 21.24
CA SER A 134 -20.86 3.27 22.66
C SER A 134 -19.58 2.46 22.82
N ILE A 135 -19.39 1.41 22.02
CA ILE A 135 -18.16 0.62 22.03
C ILE A 135 -16.99 1.48 21.55
N SER A 136 -17.15 2.23 20.46
CA SER A 136 -16.09 3.10 19.92
C SER A 136 -15.57 4.09 20.96
N VAL A 137 -16.44 4.82 21.65
CA VAL A 137 -16.00 5.82 22.65
C VAL A 137 -15.38 5.19 23.89
N ASN A 138 -15.88 4.03 24.34
CA ASN A 138 -15.32 3.36 25.52
C ASN A 138 -13.96 2.72 25.22
N VAL A 139 -13.80 2.10 24.05
CA VAL A 139 -12.50 1.59 23.59
C VAL A 139 -11.50 2.75 23.48
N ALA A 140 -11.91 3.85 22.85
CA ALA A 140 -11.04 5.01 22.70
C ALA A 140 -10.64 5.62 24.06
N ALA A 141 -11.60 5.84 24.95
CA ALA A 141 -11.35 6.37 26.29
C ALA A 141 -10.47 5.43 27.13
N GLY A 142 -10.69 4.11 27.05
CA GLY A 142 -9.88 3.11 27.75
C GLY A 142 -8.43 3.05 27.25
N LEU A 143 -8.21 3.17 25.94
CA LEU A 143 -6.86 3.28 25.37
C LEU A 143 -6.20 4.61 25.77
N ALA A 144 -6.92 5.72 25.70
CA ALA A 144 -6.40 7.01 26.14
C ALA A 144 -6.04 7.00 27.63
N ALA A 145 -6.87 6.40 28.50
CA ALA A 145 -6.57 6.26 29.93
C ALA A 145 -5.28 5.48 30.21
N ARG A 146 -4.85 4.60 29.28
CA ARG A 146 -3.61 3.83 29.36
C ARG A 146 -2.37 4.56 28.83
N GLY A 147 -2.46 5.85 28.49
CA GLY A 147 -1.30 6.62 28.00
C GLY A 147 -1.23 6.81 26.49
N TYR A 148 -2.17 6.26 25.72
CA TYR A 148 -2.12 6.35 24.27
C TYR A 148 -2.71 7.68 23.76
N THR A 149 -2.16 8.19 22.67
CA THR A 149 -2.85 9.19 21.83
C THR A 149 -3.80 8.44 20.91
N VAL A 150 -5.10 8.74 20.99
CA VAL A 150 -6.13 8.00 20.26
C VAL A 150 -6.93 8.97 19.38
N GLY A 151 -6.94 8.70 18.09
CA GLY A 151 -7.84 9.35 17.13
C GLY A 151 -9.19 8.62 17.07
N VAL A 152 -10.30 9.34 17.09
CA VAL A 152 -11.65 8.76 16.97
C VAL A 152 -12.39 9.43 15.82
N LEU A 153 -12.62 8.70 14.74
CA LEU A 153 -13.36 9.20 13.58
C LEU A 153 -14.76 8.59 13.54
N ASP A 154 -15.79 9.43 13.54
CA ASP A 154 -17.18 9.00 13.32
C ASP A 154 -17.53 9.13 11.83
N ALA A 155 -17.72 8.00 11.17
CA ALA A 155 -18.03 7.95 9.74
C ALA A 155 -19.55 8.04 9.45
N ASP A 156 -20.40 8.21 10.47
CA ASP A 156 -21.85 8.39 10.27
C ASP A 156 -22.18 9.84 9.84
N ILE A 157 -22.47 10.04 8.55
CA ILE A 157 -22.73 11.36 7.94
C ILE A 157 -23.92 12.10 8.59
N TRP A 158 -25.02 11.40 8.84
CA TRP A 158 -26.29 12.00 9.29
C TRP A 158 -26.53 11.88 10.80
N GLY A 159 -25.76 11.04 11.47
CA GLY A 159 -26.08 10.55 12.82
C GLY A 159 -24.88 10.48 13.76
N TYR A 160 -23.79 11.20 13.48
CA TYR A 160 -22.61 11.20 14.32
C TYR A 160 -22.98 11.52 15.77
N SER A 161 -22.42 10.74 16.70
CA SER A 161 -22.71 10.87 18.14
C SER A 161 -21.45 10.91 18.98
N VAL A 162 -20.30 10.51 18.41
CA VAL A 162 -19.02 10.41 19.11
C VAL A 162 -18.61 11.73 19.80
N PRO A 163 -18.61 12.92 19.15
CA PRO A 163 -18.23 14.16 19.85
C PRO A 163 -19.10 14.44 21.07
N ARG A 164 -20.41 14.23 20.95
CA ARG A 164 -21.37 14.43 22.06
C ARG A 164 -21.12 13.43 23.19
N MET A 165 -20.92 12.15 22.86
CA MET A 165 -20.67 11.09 23.85
C MET A 165 -19.34 11.28 24.58
N LEU A 166 -18.32 11.81 23.89
CA LEU A 166 -17.04 12.16 24.47
C LEU A 166 -17.05 13.55 25.11
N GLY A 167 -18.19 14.22 25.23
CA GLY A 167 -18.34 15.55 25.82
C GLY A 167 -17.43 16.61 25.19
N VAL A 168 -17.10 16.44 23.92
CA VAL A 168 -16.26 17.37 23.16
C VAL A 168 -17.17 18.34 22.42
N THR A 169 -16.96 19.63 22.66
CA THR A 169 -17.71 20.71 22.02
C THR A 169 -16.79 21.47 21.07
N GLY A 170 -17.36 21.98 19.99
CA GLY A 170 -16.61 22.68 18.95
C GLY A 170 -17.12 22.33 17.57
N ARG A 171 -16.63 23.06 16.58
CA ARG A 171 -16.94 22.81 15.17
C ARG A 171 -15.71 22.15 14.55
N LEU A 172 -15.88 20.97 13.97
CA LEU A 172 -14.85 20.36 13.14
C LEU A 172 -14.51 21.32 12.01
N GLY A 173 -13.24 21.74 11.97
CA GLY A 173 -12.71 22.66 10.98
C GLY A 173 -11.69 21.97 10.10
N GLY A 174 -11.71 22.27 8.80
CA GLY A 174 -10.60 21.97 7.91
C GLY A 174 -9.67 23.17 7.85
N ASP A 175 -8.36 22.94 7.92
CA ASP A 175 -7.37 23.95 7.56
C ASP A 175 -7.42 24.13 6.03
N PRO A 176 -7.76 25.32 5.50
CA PRO A 176 -7.91 25.55 4.07
C PRO A 176 -6.57 25.53 3.31
N ALA A 177 -5.44 25.78 3.99
CA ALA A 177 -4.12 25.74 3.39
C ALA A 177 -3.59 24.30 3.31
N THR A 178 -3.71 23.53 4.39
CA THR A 178 -3.19 22.16 4.42
C THR A 178 -4.20 21.12 3.95
N LYS A 179 -5.47 21.50 3.81
CA LYS A 179 -6.61 20.60 3.53
C LYS A 179 -6.75 19.46 4.56
N LYS A 180 -6.33 19.70 5.81
CA LYS A 180 -6.36 18.71 6.90
C LYS A 180 -7.47 19.05 7.90
N ILE A 181 -8.07 18.03 8.51
CA ILE A 181 -9.00 18.22 9.62
C ILE A 181 -8.20 18.63 10.86
N SER A 182 -8.64 19.69 11.54
CA SER A 182 -8.20 20.02 12.90
C SER A 182 -9.11 19.28 13.88
N PRO A 183 -8.62 18.20 14.52
CA PRO A 183 -9.45 17.41 15.41
C PRO A 183 -9.76 18.21 16.68
N LEU A 184 -10.91 17.93 17.27
CA LEU A 184 -11.22 18.43 18.60
C LEU A 184 -10.47 17.57 19.63
N GLU A 185 -9.87 18.20 20.63
CA GLU A 185 -9.04 17.49 21.61
C GLU A 185 -9.70 17.43 22.98
N ARG A 186 -9.56 16.28 23.64
CA ARG A 186 -9.94 16.08 25.03
C ARG A 186 -8.84 15.33 25.77
N ARG A 187 -8.40 15.89 26.89
CA ARG A 187 -7.48 15.22 27.82
C ARG A 187 -8.25 14.24 28.71
N ILE A 188 -7.72 13.04 28.85
CA ILE A 188 -8.14 12.07 29.85
C ILE A 188 -7.18 12.20 31.02
N GLU A 189 -7.70 12.60 32.18
CA GLU A 189 -6.90 12.77 33.38
C GLU A 189 -6.42 11.42 33.93
N PRO A 190 -5.27 11.38 34.64
CA PRO A 190 -4.80 10.19 35.33
C PRO A 190 -5.85 9.68 36.32
N SER A 191 -5.97 8.35 36.42
CA SER A 191 -6.87 7.69 37.37
C SER A 191 -6.34 6.31 37.75
N ALA A 192 -7.09 5.56 38.58
CA ALA A 192 -6.77 4.16 38.86
C ALA A 192 -6.71 3.29 37.58
N ALA A 193 -7.31 3.73 36.47
CA ALA A 193 -7.28 3.03 35.19
C ALA A 193 -5.99 3.25 34.38
N GLY A 194 -5.14 4.22 34.75
CA GLY A 194 -3.87 4.49 34.08
C GLY A 194 -3.43 5.96 34.10
N PRO A 195 -2.32 6.30 33.43
CA PRO A 195 -1.68 7.62 33.48
C PRO A 195 -2.48 8.73 32.77
N GLY A 196 -3.65 8.43 32.19
CA GLY A 196 -4.36 9.38 31.34
C GLY A 196 -3.73 9.50 29.95
N GLY A 197 -4.30 10.34 29.09
CA GLY A 197 -3.86 10.46 27.70
C GLY A 197 -4.70 11.46 26.90
N THR A 198 -4.67 11.35 25.57
CA THR A 198 -5.31 12.33 24.68
C THR A 198 -6.26 11.65 23.70
N LEU A 199 -7.50 12.14 23.66
CA LEU A 199 -8.46 11.86 22.60
C LEU A 199 -8.44 12.99 21.58
N ARG A 200 -8.34 12.64 20.30
CA ARG A 200 -8.49 13.55 19.16
C ARG A 200 -9.69 13.07 18.33
N VAL A 201 -10.76 13.87 18.27
CA VAL A 201 -12.06 13.52 17.65
C VAL A 201 -12.28 14.33 16.39
#